data_AF-A0A1A3PQS5-F1
#
_entry.id   AF-A0A1A3PQS5-F1
#
_cell.length_a   1.000
_cell.length_b   1.000
_cell.length_c   1.000
_cell.angle_alpha   90.00
_cell.angle_beta   90.00
_cell.angle_gamma   90.00
#
_symmetry.space_group_name_H-M   'P 1'
#
loop_
_entity.id
_entity.type
_entity.pdbx_description
1 polymer ?
#
loop_
_entity_poly.entity_id
_entity_poly.type
_entity_poly.pdbx_seq_one_letter_code
_entity_poly.pdbx_strand_id
1 'polypeptide(L)'
;MTTRDADEEPSTANVIPVSRRSERVQAQLFAKLLRRDIETMKRKVVKAESAWQKRCESEGYVEPPKRLVIVRERLAEARRMLSALNARFPRT
;
A
#
# COMPACT_ATOMS: atom_id res chain seq x y z
N MET A 1 -59.43 -0.07 -25.55
CA MET A 1 -58.29 0.56 -26.23
C MET A 1 -57.97 1.79 -25.41
N THR A 2 -57.01 1.68 -24.49
CA THR A 2 -56.54 2.78 -23.65
C THR A 2 -55.06 2.54 -23.40
N THR A 3 -54.29 3.55 -23.73
CA THR A 3 -52.84 3.62 -23.89
C THR A 3 -52.12 3.21 -22.61
N ARG A 4 -51.16 2.29 -22.72
CA ARG A 4 -50.14 2.03 -21.69
C ARG A 4 -49.13 3.18 -21.79
N ASP A 5 -49.24 4.15 -20.89
CA ASP A 5 -48.25 5.20 -20.74
C ASP A 5 -46.98 4.61 -20.09
N ALA A 6 -45.93 4.67 -20.89
CA ALA A 6 -44.52 4.87 -20.59
C ALA A 6 -43.94 4.30 -19.29
N ASP A 7 -43.08 3.30 -19.49
CA ASP A 7 -41.81 3.12 -18.78
C ASP A 7 -41.20 4.46 -18.31
N GLU A 8 -41.05 4.61 -17.00
CA GLU A 8 -40.05 5.49 -16.42
C GLU A 8 -39.22 4.66 -15.44
N GLU A 9 -38.35 3.83 -16.01
CA GLU A 9 -37.25 3.21 -15.27
C GLU A 9 -36.40 4.32 -14.63
N PRO A 10 -36.25 4.36 -13.30
CA PRO A 10 -35.42 5.37 -12.66
C PRO A 10 -33.97 5.15 -13.12
N SER A 11 -33.47 6.10 -13.92
CA SER A 11 -32.08 6.14 -14.35
C SER A 11 -31.14 6.19 -13.15
N THR A 12 -30.67 5.02 -12.72
CA THR A 12 -29.66 4.85 -11.65
C THR A 12 -28.25 5.20 -12.13
N ALA A 13 -28.11 5.89 -13.27
CA ALA A 13 -26.87 6.00 -14.02
C ALA A 13 -25.78 6.87 -13.36
N ASN A 14 -25.99 7.46 -12.18
CA ASN A 14 -24.95 8.29 -11.57
C ASN A 14 -24.89 8.32 -10.04
N VAL A 15 -25.44 7.32 -9.36
CA VAL A 15 -25.11 7.12 -7.95
C VAL A 15 -23.82 6.32 -7.89
N ILE A 16 -22.67 6.99 -7.97
CA ILE A 16 -21.43 6.37 -7.47
C ILE A 16 -21.76 5.98 -6.02
N PRO A 17 -21.79 4.68 -5.67
CA PRO A 17 -22.21 4.28 -4.34
C PRO A 17 -21.36 5.03 -3.32
N VAL A 18 -22.00 5.66 -2.34
CA VAL A 18 -21.30 6.39 -1.26
C VAL A 18 -20.19 5.51 -0.64
N SER A 19 -20.39 4.19 -0.62
CA SER A 19 -19.38 3.18 -0.26
C SER A 19 -18.09 3.26 -1.07
N ARG A 20 -18.14 3.45 -2.40
CA ARG A 20 -16.93 3.57 -3.24
C ARG A 20 -16.14 4.85 -2.94
N ARG A 21 -16.82 5.93 -2.54
CA ARG A 21 -16.17 7.20 -2.16
C ARG A 21 -15.51 7.08 -0.79
N SER A 22 -16.18 6.51 0.20
CA SER A 22 -15.60 6.30 1.53
C SER A 22 -14.43 5.31 1.49
N GLU A 23 -14.55 4.22 0.73
CA GLU A 23 -13.46 3.26 0.48
C GLU A 23 -12.22 3.94 -0.13
N ARG A 24 -12.42 4.84 -1.11
CA ARG A 24 -11.31 5.60 -1.71
C ARG A 24 -10.61 6.51 -0.70
N VAL A 25 -11.37 7.23 0.13
CA VAL A 25 -10.80 8.11 1.16
C VAL A 25 -10.01 7.28 2.18
N GLN A 26 -10.55 6.15 2.62
CA GLN A 26 -9.85 5.23 3.52
C GLN A 26 -8.58 4.65 2.87
N ALA A 27 -8.66 4.21 1.61
CA ALA A 27 -7.51 3.73 0.85
C ALA A 27 -6.41 4.79 0.74
N GLN A 28 -6.76 6.05 0.51
CA GLN A 28 -5.78 7.14 0.49
C GLN A 28 -5.13 7.37 1.85
N LEU A 29 -5.89 7.28 2.95
CA LEU A 29 -5.35 7.35 4.31
C LEU A 29 -4.40 6.20 4.60
N PHE A 30 -4.80 4.96 4.30
CA PHE A 30 -3.93 3.78 4.43
C PHE A 30 -2.66 3.92 3.60
N ALA A 31 -2.77 4.38 2.34
CA ALA A 31 -1.62 4.61 1.49
C ALA A 31 -0.68 5.69 2.07
N LYS A 32 -1.21 6.71 2.76
CA LYS A 32 -0.40 7.74 3.43
C LYS A 32 0.36 7.14 4.63
N LEU A 33 -0.31 6.36 5.46
CA LEU A 33 0.30 5.69 6.62
C LEU A 33 1.39 4.70 6.16
N LEU A 34 1.07 3.86 5.17
CA LEU A 34 1.99 2.85 4.65
C LEU A 34 3.25 3.46 4.03
N ARG A 35 3.15 4.63 3.37
CA ARG A 35 4.34 5.37 2.88
C ARG A 35 5.24 5.81 4.03
N ARG A 36 4.69 6.31 5.13
CA ARG A 36 5.46 6.72 6.31
C ARG A 36 6.16 5.53 6.97
N ASP A 37 5.47 4.40 7.04
CA ASP A 37 6.03 3.17 7.61
C ASP A 37 7.15 2.60 6.74
N ILE A 38 6.95 2.58 5.41
CA ILE A 38 7.99 2.20 4.43
C ILE A 38 9.25 3.06 4.60
N GLU A 39 9.09 4.38 4.73
CA GLU A 39 10.23 5.29 4.90
C GLU A 39 10.96 5.06 6.23
N THR A 40 10.19 4.79 7.29
CA THR A 40 10.75 4.45 8.60
C THR A 40 11.50 3.12 8.58
N MET A 41 10.94 2.10 7.94
CA MET A 41 11.59 0.79 7.78
C MET A 41 12.84 0.90 6.91
N LYS A 42 12.81 1.65 5.81
CA LYS A 42 13.98 1.93 4.96
C LYS A 42 15.17 2.44 5.77
N ARG A 43 14.96 3.49 6.59
CA ARG A 43 16.03 4.07 7.42
C ARG A 43 16.60 3.07 8.42
N LYS A 44 15.74 2.23 9.03
CA LYS A 44 16.19 1.18 9.95
C LYS A 44 16.99 0.10 9.23
N VAL A 45 16.56 -0.31 8.03
CA VAL A 45 17.29 -1.28 7.20
C VAL A 45 18.65 -0.74 6.82
N VAL A 46 18.74 0.46 6.25
CA VAL A 46 20.02 1.08 5.84
C VAL A 46 21.01 1.16 7.01
N LYS A 47 20.54 1.59 8.19
CA LYS A 47 21.40 1.64 9.39
C LYS A 47 21.89 0.26 9.80
N ALA A 48 21.03 -0.75 9.79
CA ALA A 48 21.38 -2.12 10.16
C ALA A 48 22.29 -2.79 9.13
N GLU A 49 22.08 -2.51 7.83
CA GLU A 49 22.94 -2.97 6.74
C GLU A 49 24.34 -2.37 6.84
N SER A 50 24.44 -1.06 7.07
CA SER A 50 25.74 -0.41 7.25
C SER A 50 26.49 -0.98 8.45
N ALA A 51 25.80 -1.23 9.57
CA ALA A 51 26.41 -1.86 10.74
C ALA A 51 26.84 -3.31 10.47
N TRP A 52 26.07 -4.06 9.69
CA TRP A 52 26.44 -5.41 9.28
C TRP A 52 27.64 -5.39 8.33
N GLN A 53 27.65 -4.52 7.33
CA GLN A 53 28.73 -4.36 6.37
C GLN A 53 30.07 -4.03 7.05
N LYS A 54 30.06 -3.14 8.04
CA LYS A 54 31.26 -2.83 8.84
C LYS A 54 31.82 -4.04 9.56
N ARG A 55 30.97 -4.95 10.03
CA ARG A 55 31.42 -6.21 10.64
C ARG A 55 31.99 -7.16 9.60
N CYS A 56 31.39 -7.23 8.40
CA CYS A 56 31.95 -8.00 7.30
C CYS A 56 33.35 -7.51 6.89
N GLU A 57 33.59 -6.21 6.95
CA GLU A 57 34.89 -5.60 6.66
C GLU A 57 35.95 -5.92 7.73
N SER A 58 35.56 -6.03 9.00
CA SER A 58 36.50 -6.32 10.11
C SER A 58 36.73 -7.81 10.36
N GLU A 59 35.71 -8.65 10.21
CA GLU A 59 35.73 -10.06 10.62
C GLU A 59 35.73 -11.02 9.43
N GLY A 60 35.71 -10.50 8.19
CA GLY A 60 35.34 -11.27 7.01
C GLY A 60 33.83 -11.50 6.94
N TYR A 61 33.35 -12.18 5.91
CA TYR A 61 31.91 -12.37 5.72
C TYR A 61 31.24 -13.01 6.94
N VAL A 62 30.23 -12.33 7.49
CA VAL A 62 29.38 -12.84 8.56
C VAL A 62 27.93 -12.85 8.10
N GLU A 63 27.15 -13.84 8.56
CA GLU A 63 25.73 -13.95 8.22
C GLU A 63 24.96 -12.69 8.66
N PRO A 64 24.06 -12.13 7.83
CA PRO A 64 23.21 -11.02 8.22
C PRO A 64 22.37 -11.37 9.44
N PRO A 65 22.15 -10.43 10.38
CA PRO A 65 21.25 -10.66 11.50
C PRO A 65 19.86 -11.08 11.01
N LYS A 66 19.28 -12.16 11.58
CA LYS A 66 17.92 -12.63 11.23
C LYS A 66 16.88 -11.51 11.20
N ARG A 67 16.97 -10.57 12.15
CA ARG A 67 16.08 -9.41 12.22
C ARG A 67 16.20 -8.49 11.00
N LEU A 68 17.38 -8.34 10.42
CA LEU A 68 17.59 -7.55 9.21
C LEU A 68 16.86 -8.19 8.02
N VAL A 69 16.96 -9.52 7.86
CA VAL A 69 16.25 -10.28 6.83
C VAL A 69 14.74 -10.09 6.96
N ILE A 70 14.18 -10.29 8.15
CA ILE A 70 12.75 -10.11 8.42
C ILE A 70 12.29 -8.70 8.06
N VAL A 71 13.03 -7.65 8.44
CA VAL A 71 12.63 -6.27 8.15
C VAL A 71 12.69 -5.97 6.64
N ARG A 72 13.64 -6.56 5.90
CA ARG A 72 13.68 -6.45 4.42
C ARG A 72 12.45 -7.09 3.78
N GLU A 73 12.04 -8.26 4.25
CA GLU A 73 10.84 -8.94 3.75
C GLU A 73 9.57 -8.13 4.03
N ARG A 74 9.42 -7.60 5.25
CA ARG A 74 8.30 -6.72 5.62
C ARG A 74 8.28 -5.42 4.82
N LEU A 75 9.44 -4.85 4.52
CA LEU A 75 9.54 -3.69 3.64
C LEU A 75 9.08 -4.02 2.21
N ALA A 76 9.45 -5.20 1.69
CA ALA A 76 9.00 -5.65 0.38
C ALA A 76 7.48 -5.89 0.35
N GLU A 77 6.93 -6.50 1.40
CA GLU A 77 5.49 -6.71 1.58
C GLU A 77 4.73 -5.38 1.62
N ALA A 78 5.18 -4.42 2.43
CA ALA A 78 4.57 -3.10 2.51
C ALA A 78 4.58 -2.36 1.16
N ARG A 79 5.66 -2.50 0.37
CA ARG A 79 5.70 -1.95 -0.99
C ARG A 79 4.69 -2.61 -1.92
N ARG A 80 4.53 -3.93 -1.85
CA ARG A 80 3.52 -4.67 -2.63
C ARG A 80 2.10 -4.21 -2.26
N MET A 81 1.82 -4.09 -0.96
CA MET A 81 0.52 -3.58 -0.48
C MET A 81 0.25 -2.16 -0.98
N LEU A 82 1.24 -1.27 -0.93
CA LEU A 82 1.10 0.10 -1.41
C LEU A 82 0.85 0.14 -2.93
N SER A 83 1.55 -0.71 -3.69
CA SER A 83 1.35 -0.84 -5.14
C SER A 83 -0.06 -1.32 -5.46
N ALA A 84 -0.53 -2.40 -4.82
CA ALA A 84 -1.88 -2.93 -5.00
C ALA A 84 -2.96 -1.90 -4.64
N LEU A 85 -2.74 -1.14 -3.56
CA LEU A 85 -3.68 -0.11 -3.11
C LEU A 85 -3.77 1.05 -4.11
N ASN A 86 -2.64 1.52 -4.65
CA ASN A 86 -2.64 2.57 -5.67
C ASN A 86 -3.19 2.08 -7.03
N ALA A 87 -3.02 0.80 -7.36
CA ALA A 87 -3.60 0.22 -8.57
C ALA A 87 -5.13 0.13 -8.48
N ARG A 88 -5.67 -0.27 -7.32
CA ARG A 88 -7.11 -0.34 -7.07
C ARG A 88 -7.76 1.04 -6.90
N PHE A 89 -7.03 2.00 -6.34
CA PHE A 89 -7.49 3.37 -6.11
C PHE A 89 -6.49 4.39 -6.65
N PRO A 90 -6.46 4.63 -7.97
CA PRO A 90 -5.55 5.61 -8.58
C PRO A 90 -5.77 7.01 -8.00
N ARG A 91 -4.68 7.79 -7.92
CA ARG A 91 -4.78 9.22 -7.64
C ARG A 91 -5.33 9.88 -8.91
N THR A 92 -6.53 10.45 -8.82
CA THR A 92 -7.06 11.43 -9.80
C THR A 92 -6.21 12.67 -9.81
#